data_AF-A0A520KBZ2-F1
#
_entry.id   AF-A0A520KBZ2-F1
#
_cell.length_a   1.000
_cell.length_b   1.000
_cell.length_c   1.000
_cell.angle_alpha   90.00
_cell.angle_beta   90.00
_cell.angle_gamma   90.00
#
_symmetry.space_group_name_H-M   'P 1'
#
loop_
_entity.id
_entity.type
_entity.pdbx_description
1 polymer ?
#
loop_
_entity_poly.entity_id
_entity_poly.type
_entity_poly.pdbx_seq_one_letter_code
_entity_poly.pdbx_strand_id
1 'polypeptide(L)'
;MFTMTNNTQYFFTFFILIVLLFSASTSAQTINEQSKADICPSSKNISTKLQSESSEGIWDIAYQFSAEGPGQYGVETDGEHIYTNDWRHDATHTFWKYTMDGTFIESFNIAGVTQIRDMAYDGTYFYGSNVSMTLYVLDLPNKTLVDTISVSCTSINGIRHIAYDPELDGGNGGFWVGNWNNLGAIDMDGNEIYANIGPTITSIAGSAYDPYTEGGPYLWMFTQLGSNTVDIYQFEIASQTFTGVMHDCSDAPGYNGGIAGGVATYDNGGMFTLLADIQQDPNLIVAYELAPVHAEQLNPPVAPFSAFIPARYAHLARVTTLLAEVRAMLSDDVPEDVQATLDEVEMHVSNASATANTIYAQDQLRTAGELLENLLATL
;
A
#
# COMPACT_ATOMS: atom_id res chain seq x y z
N MET A 1 5.09 86.15 6.21
CA MET A 1 4.86 86.45 7.64
C MET A 1 3.63 85.65 8.05
N PHE A 2 3.79 84.82 9.08
CA PHE A 2 2.79 83.90 9.65
C PHE A 2 1.45 84.57 9.96
N THR A 3 0.35 83.83 9.77
CA THR A 3 -0.57 83.51 10.89
C THR A 3 -1.44 82.28 10.57
N MET A 4 -1.23 81.25 11.40
CA MET A 4 -2.13 80.10 11.63
C MET A 4 -3.34 80.52 12.46
N THR A 5 -4.44 79.73 12.42
CA THR A 5 -5.04 78.97 13.56
C THR A 5 -6.35 78.30 13.06
N ASN A 6 -6.54 76.97 13.14
CA ASN A 6 -6.90 76.12 14.30
C ASN A 6 -8.24 76.59 14.95
N ASN A 7 -9.21 75.78 15.40
CA ASN A 7 -9.41 74.33 15.51
C ASN A 7 -10.81 74.12 16.17
N THR A 8 -11.49 73.01 15.84
CA THR A 8 -12.33 72.16 16.74
C THR A 8 -13.65 72.68 17.38
N GLN A 9 -14.76 71.91 17.19
CA GLN A 9 -15.58 71.21 18.22
C GLN A 9 -17.01 70.89 17.70
N TYR A 10 -17.26 69.66 17.21
CA TYR A 10 -18.05 68.56 17.82
C TYR A 10 -19.52 68.84 18.18
N PHE A 11 -20.49 68.11 17.58
CA PHE A 11 -21.27 67.01 18.22
C PHE A 11 -22.50 66.57 17.37
N PHE A 12 -22.48 65.29 16.96
CA PHE A 12 -23.57 64.30 16.99
C PHE A 12 -24.69 64.19 15.90
N THR A 13 -24.71 62.97 15.30
CA THR A 13 -25.87 62.12 14.87
C THR A 13 -26.73 62.59 13.67
N PHE A 14 -27.14 61.79 12.67
CA PHE A 14 -27.32 60.34 12.53
C PHE A 14 -27.39 59.97 11.01
N PHE A 15 -26.53 59.04 10.60
CA PHE A 15 -26.61 57.95 9.60
C PHE A 15 -27.70 57.84 8.48
N ILE A 16 -27.19 57.51 7.26
CA ILE A 16 -27.67 56.59 6.18
C ILE A 16 -28.77 57.05 5.19
N LEU A 17 -28.41 57.21 3.90
CA LEU A 17 -28.66 56.21 2.82
C LEU A 17 -28.03 56.72 1.49
N ILE A 18 -26.84 56.22 1.14
CA ILE A 18 -26.23 56.41 -0.19
C ILE A 18 -26.65 55.26 -1.08
N VAL A 19 -27.33 55.63 -2.16
CA VAL A 19 -27.48 54.87 -3.40
C VAL A 19 -26.11 54.61 -4.01
N LEU A 20 -25.80 53.37 -4.40
CA LEU A 20 -25.00 53.03 -5.59
C LEU A 20 -25.00 51.50 -5.75
N LEU A 21 -26.05 50.99 -6.42
CA LEU A 21 -26.03 49.67 -7.07
C LEU A 21 -25.22 49.81 -8.36
N PHE A 22 -23.92 49.57 -8.29
CA PHE A 22 -23.12 49.21 -9.45
C PHE A 22 -22.76 47.72 -9.34
N SER A 23 -23.10 47.01 -10.40
CA SER A 23 -22.79 45.61 -10.66
C SER A 23 -21.28 45.39 -10.58
N ALA A 24 -20.83 44.75 -9.52
CA ALA A 24 -19.52 44.12 -9.45
C ALA A 24 -19.76 42.63 -9.22
N SER A 25 -19.72 41.85 -10.29
CA SER A 25 -19.36 40.44 -10.20
C SER A 25 -17.88 40.40 -9.81
N THR A 26 -17.60 40.48 -8.51
CA THR A 26 -16.30 40.10 -7.97
C THR A 26 -16.30 38.58 -7.83
N SER A 27 -15.62 37.94 -8.78
CA SER A 27 -14.92 36.67 -8.61
C SER A 27 -14.49 36.50 -7.16
N ALA A 28 -14.83 35.37 -6.56
CA ALA A 28 -14.22 34.92 -5.33
C ALA A 28 -12.71 35.10 -5.46
N GLN A 29 -12.13 35.98 -4.65
CA GLN A 29 -10.70 35.98 -4.43
C GLN A 29 -10.41 34.69 -3.67
N THR A 30 -10.08 33.63 -4.40
CA THR A 30 -9.27 32.54 -3.87
C THR A 30 -7.90 33.17 -3.60
N ILE A 31 -7.73 33.71 -2.40
CA ILE A 31 -6.39 33.90 -1.87
C ILE A 31 -5.84 32.48 -1.75
N ASN A 32 -4.84 32.20 -2.57
CA ASN A 32 -4.11 30.94 -2.61
C ASN A 32 -3.36 30.79 -1.27
N GLU A 33 -4.05 30.39 -0.20
CA GLU A 33 -3.41 29.59 0.83
C GLU A 33 -3.04 28.29 0.13
N GLN A 34 -1.75 28.12 -0.14
CA GLN A 34 -1.18 26.85 -0.60
C GLN A 34 -1.76 25.77 0.32
N SER A 35 -2.57 24.86 -0.24
CA SER A 35 -3.35 23.93 0.59
C SER A 35 -2.41 23.13 1.47
N LYS A 36 -2.78 22.95 2.74
CA LYS A 36 -1.97 22.17 3.70
C LYS A 36 -2.01 20.66 3.43
N ALA A 37 -2.89 20.24 2.52
CA ALA A 37 -3.09 18.86 2.09
C ALA A 37 -3.13 18.79 0.55
N ASP A 38 -2.69 17.68 -0.02
CA ASP A 38 -2.80 17.40 -1.46
C ASP A 38 -4.12 16.71 -1.76
N ILE A 39 -5.04 17.41 -2.41
CA ILE A 39 -6.45 17.04 -2.56
C ILE A 39 -6.72 16.44 -3.93
N CYS A 40 -7.33 15.25 -3.99
CA CYS A 40 -7.86 14.68 -5.21
C CYS A 40 -8.91 15.59 -5.87
N PRO A 41 -8.82 15.91 -7.17
CA PRO A 41 -9.84 16.69 -7.88
C PRO A 41 -11.25 16.06 -7.87
N SER A 42 -11.34 14.75 -7.63
CA SER A 42 -12.59 14.00 -7.51
C SER A 42 -12.94 13.60 -6.08
N SER A 43 -12.33 14.21 -5.05
CA SER A 43 -12.73 13.98 -3.66
C SER A 43 -14.23 14.22 -3.51
N LYS A 44 -14.97 13.27 -2.94
CA LYS A 44 -16.42 13.39 -2.73
C LYS A 44 -16.73 13.19 -1.26
N ASN A 45 -17.28 14.22 -0.63
CA ASN A 45 -17.97 14.09 0.65
C ASN A 45 -19.27 13.30 0.42
N ILE A 46 -19.21 11.97 0.54
CA ILE A 46 -20.41 11.12 0.42
C ILE A 46 -20.91 10.79 1.82
N SER A 47 -22.06 11.36 2.18
CA SER A 47 -22.77 11.09 3.43
C SER A 47 -23.44 9.72 3.40
N THR A 48 -22.71 8.63 3.63
CA THR A 48 -23.30 7.34 4.03
C THR A 48 -22.30 6.51 4.84
N LYS A 49 -22.50 6.45 6.16
CA LYS A 49 -21.83 5.47 7.03
C LYS A 49 -22.33 4.06 6.70
N LEU A 50 -21.42 3.14 6.41
CA LEU A 50 -21.61 1.71 6.65
C LEU A 50 -20.54 1.33 7.66
N GLN A 51 -20.96 1.11 8.90
CA GLN A 51 -20.09 0.73 10.01
C GLN A 51 -20.38 -0.76 10.27
N SER A 52 -19.39 -1.64 10.11
CA SER A 52 -19.52 -3.05 10.52
C SER A 52 -19.23 -3.19 12.01
N GLU A 53 -20.00 -4.04 12.70
CA GLU A 53 -19.83 -4.31 14.13
C GLU A 53 -18.60 -5.19 14.39
N SER A 54 -17.75 -4.78 15.35
CA SER A 54 -16.55 -5.50 15.78
C SER A 54 -16.87 -6.68 16.70
N SER A 55 -16.24 -7.82 16.50
CA SER A 55 -15.97 -8.83 17.53
C SER A 55 -14.45 -9.02 17.56
N GLU A 56 -13.75 -8.61 18.63
CA GLU A 56 -12.25 -8.56 18.73
C GLU A 56 -11.60 -8.44 17.35
N GLY A 57 -11.82 -7.28 16.73
CA GLY A 57 -11.91 -7.16 15.28
C GLY A 57 -10.77 -6.33 14.73
N ILE A 58 -10.34 -6.68 13.52
CA ILE A 58 -9.67 -5.78 12.58
C ILE A 58 -10.08 -4.31 12.83
N TRP A 59 -9.10 -3.40 12.80
CA TRP A 59 -9.21 -1.96 13.07
C TRP A 59 -9.10 -1.51 14.53
N ASP A 60 -8.65 -2.37 15.45
CA ASP A 60 -8.27 -1.89 16.78
C ASP A 60 -7.08 -0.93 16.68
N ILE A 61 -7.16 0.23 17.35
CA ILE A 61 -6.09 1.23 17.32
C ILE A 61 -4.97 0.79 18.27
N ALA A 62 -3.81 0.46 17.70
CA ALA A 62 -2.62 0.12 18.46
C ALA A 62 -2.00 1.36 19.13
N TYR A 63 -1.82 2.43 18.34
CA TYR A 63 -1.33 3.72 18.80
C TYR A 63 -1.60 4.81 17.74
N GLN A 64 -1.38 6.06 18.13
CA GLN A 64 -1.46 7.21 17.25
C GLN A 64 -0.57 8.34 17.77
N PHE A 65 -0.06 9.17 16.86
CA PHE A 65 0.75 10.33 17.22
C PHE A 65 0.58 11.48 16.21
N SER A 66 0.82 12.69 16.69
CA SER A 66 0.89 13.87 15.82
C SER A 66 2.31 14.01 15.27
N ALA A 67 2.41 14.23 13.96
CA ALA A 67 3.65 14.63 13.32
C ALA A 67 4.14 16.01 13.82
N GLU A 68 5.38 16.37 13.51
CA GLU A 68 5.94 17.68 13.85
C GLU A 68 5.38 18.85 13.01
N GLY A 69 4.56 18.57 11.99
CA GLY A 69 3.95 19.61 11.17
C GLY A 69 3.04 19.06 10.06
N PRO A 70 2.41 19.97 9.29
CA PRO A 70 1.52 19.59 8.19
C PRO A 70 2.31 19.25 6.92
N GLY A 71 1.64 18.63 5.95
CA GLY A 71 2.15 18.37 4.60
C GLY A 71 2.99 17.10 4.48
N GLN A 72 3.14 16.36 5.57
CA GLN A 72 3.76 15.03 5.57
C GLN A 72 2.75 14.07 4.91
N TYR A 73 2.86 13.80 3.62
CA TYR A 73 1.83 13.08 2.86
C TYR A 73 1.90 11.57 3.08
N GLY A 74 3.08 10.98 2.89
CA GLY A 74 3.30 9.55 2.98
C GLY A 74 3.79 9.13 4.36
N VAL A 75 3.57 7.86 4.69
CA VAL A 75 4.09 7.19 5.88
C VAL A 75 4.60 5.81 5.47
N GLU A 76 5.76 5.41 5.99
CA GLU A 76 6.34 4.07 5.80
C GLU A 76 7.29 3.74 6.96
N THR A 77 7.65 2.47 7.15
CA THR A 77 8.54 2.03 8.21
C THR A 77 9.54 0.97 7.76
N ASP A 78 10.75 1.02 8.32
CA ASP A 78 11.75 -0.06 8.20
C ASP A 78 11.62 -1.11 9.32
N GLY A 79 10.62 -0.98 10.19
CA GLY A 79 10.43 -1.79 11.40
C GLY A 79 11.23 -1.31 12.62
N GLU A 80 12.14 -0.35 12.46
CA GLU A 80 12.87 0.30 13.55
C GLU A 80 12.39 1.75 13.76
N HIS A 81 11.99 2.41 12.68
CA HIS A 81 11.59 3.80 12.64
C HIS A 81 10.41 4.01 11.70
N ILE A 82 9.60 5.02 12.00
CA ILE A 82 8.56 5.52 11.10
C ILE A 82 9.12 6.72 10.36
N TYR A 83 8.93 6.74 9.04
CA TYR A 83 9.30 7.84 8.17
C TYR A 83 8.07 8.42 7.54
N THR A 84 8.04 9.74 7.43
CA THR A 84 7.05 10.46 6.63
C THR A 84 7.76 11.40 5.67
N ASN A 85 7.04 11.89 4.67
CA ASN A 85 7.63 12.75 3.65
C ASN A 85 6.73 13.91 3.23
N ASP A 86 7.31 15.03 2.82
CA ASP A 86 6.56 16.22 2.41
C ASP A 86 6.29 16.25 0.90
N TRP A 87 5.04 16.48 0.52
CA TRP A 87 4.61 16.51 -0.88
C TRP A 87 4.91 17.84 -1.58
N ARG A 88 5.22 18.89 -0.83
CA ARG A 88 5.36 20.26 -1.34
C ARG A 88 6.75 20.52 -1.88
N HIS A 89 6.83 21.32 -2.93
CA HIS A 89 8.10 21.69 -3.58
C HIS A 89 8.99 22.54 -2.67
N ASP A 90 8.38 23.41 -1.87
CA ASP A 90 9.01 24.40 -1.01
C ASP A 90 9.09 23.95 0.46
N ALA A 91 8.91 22.66 0.72
CA ALA A 91 9.10 22.09 2.04
C ALA A 91 10.55 22.32 2.53
N THR A 92 10.70 22.75 3.78
CA THR A 92 12.02 22.89 4.41
C THR A 92 12.76 21.55 4.50
N HIS A 93 12.00 20.48 4.77
CA HIS A 93 12.49 19.12 4.88
C HIS A 93 11.58 18.18 4.09
N THR A 94 12.18 17.30 3.29
CA THR A 94 11.45 16.30 2.51
C THR A 94 11.10 15.09 3.37
N PHE A 95 11.92 14.73 4.36
CA PHE A 95 11.71 13.54 5.18
C PHE A 95 11.76 13.87 6.67
N TRP A 96 10.97 13.13 7.44
CA TRP A 96 10.90 13.18 8.89
C TRP A 96 10.98 11.76 9.44
N LYS A 97 11.69 11.61 10.55
CA LYS A 97 11.96 10.31 11.18
C LYS A 97 11.47 10.33 12.63
N TYR A 98 10.75 9.27 12.99
CA TYR A 98 10.19 9.05 14.30
C TYR A 98 10.59 7.66 14.82
N THR A 99 10.61 7.48 16.12
CA THR A 99 10.59 6.15 16.75
C THR A 99 9.25 5.45 16.45
N MET A 100 9.18 4.13 16.66
CA MET A 100 7.93 3.37 16.48
C MET A 100 6.80 3.79 17.43
N ASP A 101 7.08 4.53 18.51
CA ASP A 101 6.05 5.11 19.38
C ASP A 101 5.63 6.54 18.98
N GLY A 102 6.14 7.04 17.85
CA GLY A 102 5.80 8.36 17.32
C GLY A 102 6.63 9.52 17.88
N THR A 103 7.65 9.26 18.70
CA THR A 103 8.56 10.32 19.16
C THR A 103 9.45 10.81 18.02
N PHE A 104 9.43 12.12 17.75
CA PHE A 104 10.27 12.72 16.72
C PHE A 104 11.77 12.56 17.01
N ILE A 105 12.53 12.19 15.98
CA ILE A 105 13.99 12.04 16.03
C ILE A 105 14.66 13.17 15.26
N GLU A 106 14.40 13.27 13.96
CA GLU A 106 15.02 14.26 13.09
C GLU A 106 14.26 14.49 11.78
N SER A 107 14.54 15.61 11.12
CA SER A 107 14.12 15.90 9.77
C SER A 107 15.33 16.10 8.87
N PHE A 108 15.23 15.69 7.61
CA PHE A 108 16.36 15.71 6.69
C PHE A 108 15.93 15.85 5.23
N ASN A 109 16.91 16.07 4.37
CA ASN A 109 16.76 16.17 2.93
C ASN A 109 17.74 15.21 2.25
N ILE A 110 17.33 14.65 1.12
CA ILE A 110 18.20 13.91 0.21
C ILE A 110 18.35 14.74 -1.06
N ALA A 111 19.59 15.03 -1.46
CA ALA A 111 19.84 15.90 -2.61
C ALA A 111 19.18 15.35 -3.88
N GLY A 112 18.39 16.18 -4.58
CA GLY A 112 17.69 15.79 -5.81
C GLY A 112 16.36 15.07 -5.60
N VAL A 113 15.94 14.85 -4.35
CA VAL A 113 14.68 14.19 -4.00
C VAL A 113 13.79 15.18 -3.26
N THR A 114 12.63 15.50 -3.82
CA THR A 114 11.61 16.39 -3.22
C THR A 114 10.21 15.93 -3.63
N GLN A 115 9.19 16.40 -2.92
CA GLN A 115 7.78 16.21 -3.27
C GLN A 115 7.33 14.75 -3.34
N ILE A 116 7.95 13.87 -2.57
CA ILE A 116 7.50 12.48 -2.48
C ILE A 116 6.03 12.46 -2.05
N ARG A 117 5.25 11.54 -2.60
CA ARG A 117 3.87 11.28 -2.17
C ARG A 117 3.86 10.13 -1.19
N ASP A 118 3.62 8.92 -1.66
CA ASP A 118 3.68 7.73 -0.83
C ASP A 118 5.07 7.08 -0.94
N MET A 119 5.36 6.18 0.00
CA MET A 119 6.59 5.38 0.02
C MET A 119 6.26 3.90 0.23
N ALA A 120 7.11 3.03 -0.32
CA ALA A 120 7.08 1.60 -0.08
C ALA A 120 8.46 1.11 0.39
N TYR A 121 8.51 0.14 1.30
CA TYR A 121 9.76 -0.47 1.77
C TYR A 121 9.87 -1.94 1.36
N ASP A 122 11.01 -2.35 0.76
CA ASP A 122 11.23 -3.73 0.30
C ASP A 122 11.96 -4.63 1.31
N GLY A 123 12.26 -4.10 2.50
CA GLY A 123 13.13 -4.76 3.48
C GLY A 123 14.59 -4.28 3.45
N THR A 124 14.97 -3.46 2.47
CA THR A 124 16.32 -2.86 2.33
C THR A 124 16.26 -1.36 2.00
N TYR A 125 15.49 -0.98 0.99
CA TYR A 125 15.37 0.39 0.48
C TYR A 125 13.92 0.86 0.47
N PHE A 126 13.75 2.17 0.56
CA PHE A 126 12.49 2.86 0.38
C PHE A 126 12.34 3.30 -1.07
N TYR A 127 11.12 3.27 -1.59
CA TYR A 127 10.78 3.63 -2.95
C TYR A 127 9.68 4.67 -2.92
N GLY A 128 9.88 5.79 -3.60
CA GLY A 128 8.87 6.85 -3.67
C GLY A 128 8.96 7.61 -4.98
N SER A 129 7.91 8.37 -5.29
CA SER A 129 7.87 9.23 -6.47
C SER A 129 7.24 10.58 -6.16
N ASN A 130 7.63 11.57 -6.95
CA ASN A 130 7.08 12.92 -6.95
C ASN A 130 5.94 13.09 -7.96
N VAL A 131 5.08 12.07 -8.10
CA VAL A 131 4.02 12.01 -9.14
C VAL A 131 4.61 12.03 -10.56
N SER A 132 5.83 11.51 -10.73
CA SER A 132 6.44 11.28 -12.03
C SER A 132 6.45 9.79 -12.37
N MET A 133 6.99 9.45 -13.54
CA MET A 133 7.26 8.07 -13.97
C MET A 133 8.69 7.64 -13.61
N THR A 134 9.20 8.14 -12.49
CA THR A 134 10.49 7.76 -11.92
C THR A 134 10.30 7.37 -10.46
N LEU A 135 10.79 6.20 -10.06
CA LEU A 135 10.95 5.84 -8.66
C LEU A 135 12.34 6.25 -8.19
N TYR A 136 12.39 6.89 -7.02
CA TYR A 136 13.63 7.11 -6.29
C TYR A 136 13.87 5.92 -5.38
N VAL A 137 15.05 5.31 -5.46
CA VAL A 137 15.50 4.25 -4.53
C VAL A 137 16.28 4.93 -3.42
N LEU A 138 15.79 4.83 -2.20
CA LEU A 138 16.21 5.65 -1.08
C LEU A 138 16.70 4.77 0.07
N ASP A 139 17.88 5.10 0.57
CA ASP A 139 18.34 4.62 1.87
C ASP A 139 18.11 5.76 2.87
N LEU A 140 16.96 5.73 3.53
CA LEU A 140 16.55 6.76 4.49
C LEU A 140 17.43 6.76 5.77
N PRO A 141 17.83 5.61 6.35
CA PRO A 141 18.77 5.58 7.47
C PRO A 141 20.09 6.31 7.16
N ASN A 142 20.65 6.10 5.95
CA ASN A 142 21.90 6.74 5.53
C ASN A 142 21.70 8.07 4.79
N LYS A 143 20.44 8.46 4.51
CA LYS A 143 20.04 9.74 3.89
C LYS A 143 20.61 9.89 2.48
N THR A 144 20.57 8.82 1.70
CA THR A 144 21.14 8.78 0.35
C THR A 144 20.13 8.34 -0.69
N LEU A 145 20.16 9.00 -1.86
CA LEU A 145 19.56 8.50 -3.08
C LEU A 145 20.49 7.43 -3.66
N VAL A 146 20.03 6.18 -3.68
CA VAL A 146 20.80 5.01 -4.14
C VAL A 146 20.74 4.93 -5.66
N ASP A 147 19.55 5.03 -6.23
CA ASP A 147 19.32 4.95 -7.67
C ASP A 147 17.97 5.59 -8.06
N THR A 148 17.69 5.63 -9.36
CA THR A 148 16.38 5.97 -9.91
C THR A 148 15.95 4.95 -10.96
N ILE A 149 14.71 4.47 -10.86
CA ILE A 149 14.12 3.52 -11.81
C ILE A 149 13.16 4.27 -12.72
N SER A 150 13.31 4.10 -14.03
CA SER A 150 12.36 4.64 -15.00
C SER A 150 11.19 3.68 -15.15
N VAL A 151 9.97 4.15 -14.90
CA VAL A 151 8.78 3.30 -14.90
C VAL A 151 8.03 3.41 -16.22
N SER A 152 7.62 2.26 -16.75
CA SER A 152 6.71 2.16 -17.89
C SER A 152 5.50 1.33 -17.49
N CYS A 153 4.37 2.00 -17.26
CA CYS A 153 3.06 1.36 -17.04
C CYS A 153 1.98 2.22 -17.71
N THR A 154 1.27 1.62 -18.66
CA THR A 154 0.36 2.26 -19.63
C THR A 154 -0.89 2.85 -19.00
N SER A 155 -1.30 2.36 -17.83
CA SER A 155 -2.50 2.82 -17.12
C SER A 155 -2.28 3.99 -16.17
N ILE A 156 -1.03 4.37 -15.93
CA ILE A 156 -0.66 5.40 -14.97
C ILE A 156 0.16 6.51 -15.66
N ASN A 157 0.05 7.73 -15.17
CA ASN A 157 0.72 8.91 -15.74
C ASN A 157 1.54 9.70 -14.69
N GLY A 158 1.77 9.06 -13.55
CA GLY A 158 2.50 9.60 -12.40
C GLY A 158 2.23 8.74 -11.19
N ILE A 159 3.27 8.39 -10.44
CA ILE A 159 3.18 7.50 -9.29
C ILE A 159 2.97 8.34 -8.04
N ARG A 160 1.76 8.26 -7.48
CA ARG A 160 1.35 8.96 -6.27
C ARG A 160 1.36 8.02 -5.08
N HIS A 161 0.73 6.87 -5.24
CA HIS A 161 0.70 5.82 -4.24
C HIS A 161 1.47 4.61 -4.74
N ILE A 162 2.10 3.91 -3.81
CA ILE A 162 2.96 2.78 -4.09
C ILE A 162 2.89 1.78 -2.93
N ALA A 163 2.77 0.49 -3.22
CA ALA A 163 2.88 -0.58 -2.23
C ALA A 163 3.86 -1.63 -2.73
N TYR A 164 4.83 -2.02 -1.91
CA TYR A 164 5.69 -3.15 -2.22
C TYR A 164 4.94 -4.46 -1.98
N ASP A 165 5.05 -5.37 -2.93
CA ASP A 165 4.52 -6.72 -2.82
C ASP A 165 5.64 -7.71 -3.17
N PRO A 166 6.18 -8.47 -2.20
CA PRO A 166 7.26 -9.43 -2.43
C PRO A 166 6.84 -10.60 -3.33
N GLU A 167 5.54 -10.83 -3.50
CA GLU A 167 4.97 -11.94 -4.27
C GLU A 167 4.70 -11.57 -5.74
N LEU A 168 4.80 -10.29 -6.11
CA LEU A 168 4.77 -9.84 -7.51
C LEU A 168 5.94 -10.41 -8.33
N ASP A 169 5.79 -10.37 -9.66
CA ASP A 169 6.73 -10.94 -10.63
C ASP A 169 7.12 -12.40 -10.33
N GLY A 170 6.15 -13.20 -9.86
CA GLY A 170 6.43 -14.58 -9.47
C GLY A 170 7.46 -14.67 -8.34
N GLY A 171 7.33 -13.80 -7.32
CA GLY A 171 8.14 -13.82 -6.09
C GLY A 171 9.47 -13.10 -6.18
N ASN A 172 9.73 -12.37 -7.26
CA ASN A 172 10.91 -11.51 -7.37
C ASN A 172 10.67 -10.12 -6.77
N GLY A 173 9.45 -9.85 -6.29
CA GLY A 173 9.03 -8.55 -5.80
C GLY A 173 8.58 -7.61 -6.90
N GLY A 174 7.83 -6.60 -6.50
CA GLY A 174 7.37 -5.54 -7.39
C GLY A 174 6.54 -4.53 -6.64
N PHE A 175 5.96 -3.60 -7.38
CA PHE A 175 5.18 -2.51 -6.81
C PHE A 175 3.80 -2.43 -7.43
N TRP A 176 2.79 -2.37 -6.58
CA TRP A 176 1.50 -1.80 -6.94
C TRP A 176 1.63 -0.29 -6.98
N VAL A 177 1.27 0.34 -8.09
CA VAL A 177 1.49 1.76 -8.33
C VAL A 177 0.24 2.41 -8.90
N GLY A 178 0.02 3.67 -8.56
CA GLY A 178 -1.10 4.39 -9.14
C GLY A 178 -1.13 5.89 -8.86
N ASN A 179 -2.14 6.51 -9.44
CA ASN A 179 -2.53 7.89 -9.20
C ASN A 179 -3.96 7.90 -8.66
N TRP A 180 -4.61 9.06 -8.65
CA TRP A 180 -5.95 9.20 -8.07
C TRP A 180 -6.98 8.15 -8.50
N ASN A 181 -6.98 7.76 -9.78
CA ASN A 181 -8.08 7.00 -10.36
C ASN A 181 -7.62 5.77 -11.16
N ASN A 182 -6.41 5.29 -10.92
CA ASN A 182 -5.82 4.19 -11.65
C ASN A 182 -4.86 3.39 -10.77
N LEU A 183 -4.80 2.10 -11.04
CA LEU A 183 -3.94 1.13 -10.40
C LEU A 183 -3.27 0.27 -11.47
N GLY A 184 -1.98 0.06 -11.33
CA GLY A 184 -1.16 -0.84 -12.12
C GLY A 184 -0.19 -1.60 -11.21
N ALA A 185 0.59 -2.49 -11.79
CA ALA A 185 1.70 -3.14 -11.12
C ALA A 185 2.92 -3.17 -12.03
N ILE A 186 4.10 -3.05 -11.41
CA ILE A 186 5.39 -3.05 -12.08
C ILE A 186 6.35 -3.99 -11.36
N ASP A 187 7.33 -4.52 -12.07
CA ASP A 187 8.46 -5.24 -11.48
C ASP A 187 9.45 -4.27 -10.81
N MET A 188 10.48 -4.82 -10.17
CA MET A 188 11.53 -4.04 -9.51
C MET A 188 12.38 -3.20 -10.48
N ASP A 189 12.36 -3.51 -11.78
CA ASP A 189 13.05 -2.75 -12.84
C ASP A 189 12.16 -1.66 -13.46
N GLY A 190 10.91 -1.54 -13.02
CA GLY A 190 9.94 -0.55 -13.49
C GLY A 190 9.16 -0.94 -14.74
N ASN A 191 9.20 -2.20 -15.17
CA ASN A 191 8.43 -2.71 -16.29
C ASN A 191 7.02 -3.09 -15.86
N GLU A 192 6.04 -2.84 -16.73
CA GLU A 192 4.63 -3.21 -16.51
C GLU A 192 4.44 -4.73 -16.34
N ILE A 193 3.85 -5.13 -15.22
CA ILE A 193 3.28 -6.47 -15.00
C ILE A 193 1.79 -6.47 -15.33
N TYR A 194 1.07 -5.47 -14.79
CA TYR A 194 -0.36 -5.32 -14.98
C TYR A 194 -0.73 -3.86 -15.25
N ALA A 195 -1.64 -3.65 -16.21
CA ALA A 195 -2.22 -2.36 -16.51
C ALA A 195 -3.72 -2.34 -16.17
N ASN A 196 -4.21 -1.21 -15.65
CA ASN A 196 -5.64 -0.94 -15.42
C ASN A 196 -6.33 -2.04 -14.59
N ILE A 197 -5.83 -2.26 -13.37
CA ILE A 197 -6.33 -3.31 -12.48
C ILE A 197 -7.60 -2.83 -11.77
N GLY A 198 -8.66 -3.64 -11.90
CA GLY A 198 -9.94 -3.47 -11.20
C GLY A 198 -10.91 -2.43 -11.77
N PRO A 199 -12.09 -2.27 -11.14
CA PRO A 199 -13.03 -1.20 -11.49
C PRO A 199 -12.36 0.16 -11.30
N THR A 200 -12.90 1.22 -11.91
CA THR A 200 -12.40 2.58 -11.67
C THR A 200 -12.53 2.91 -10.18
N ILE A 201 -11.41 2.77 -9.46
CA ILE A 201 -11.21 3.34 -8.14
C ILE A 201 -11.03 4.85 -8.33
N THR A 202 -11.45 5.65 -7.36
CA THR A 202 -11.24 7.09 -7.42
C THR A 202 -10.71 7.65 -6.12
N SER A 203 -9.94 8.73 -6.22
CA SER A 203 -9.42 9.47 -5.08
C SER A 203 -8.50 8.68 -4.14
N ILE A 204 -7.68 7.75 -4.67
CA ILE A 204 -6.65 7.03 -3.90
C ILE A 204 -5.50 7.97 -3.56
N ALA A 205 -5.22 8.13 -2.26
CA ALA A 205 -4.08 8.88 -1.75
C ALA A 205 -2.88 7.98 -1.44
N GLY A 206 -3.13 6.79 -0.89
CA GLY A 206 -2.10 5.81 -0.54
C GLY A 206 -2.55 4.37 -0.75
N SER A 207 -1.59 3.44 -0.82
CA SER A 207 -1.86 2.01 -0.93
C SER A 207 -0.87 1.17 -0.14
N ALA A 208 -1.32 0.11 0.55
CA ALA A 208 -0.45 -0.86 1.20
C ALA A 208 -0.85 -2.31 0.89
N TYR A 209 0.12 -3.22 0.93
CA TYR A 209 -0.06 -4.64 0.63
C TYR A 209 -0.31 -5.46 1.89
N ASP A 210 -1.28 -6.38 1.84
CA ASP A 210 -1.66 -7.22 2.95
C ASP A 210 -1.63 -8.71 2.58
N PRO A 211 -0.63 -9.46 3.10
CA PRO A 211 -0.55 -10.90 2.93
C PRO A 211 -1.15 -11.71 4.08
N TYR A 212 -1.62 -11.07 5.17
CA TYR A 212 -1.96 -11.75 6.43
C TYR A 212 -3.45 -11.83 6.73
N THR A 213 -4.25 -10.83 6.32
CA THR A 213 -5.69 -10.85 6.59
C THR A 213 -6.36 -12.02 5.87
N GLU A 214 -7.23 -12.73 6.60
CA GLU A 214 -7.89 -13.95 6.13
C GLU A 214 -8.63 -13.71 4.80
N GLY A 215 -8.43 -14.62 3.84
CA GLY A 215 -9.01 -14.54 2.50
C GLY A 215 -8.18 -13.74 1.48
N GLY A 216 -7.06 -13.14 1.91
CA GLY A 216 -6.16 -12.36 1.05
C GLY A 216 -5.37 -13.18 0.02
N PRO A 217 -4.44 -12.53 -0.72
CA PRO A 217 -3.88 -11.21 -0.42
C PRO A 217 -4.75 -10.03 -0.88
N TYR A 218 -4.57 -8.90 -0.19
CA TYR A 218 -5.30 -7.65 -0.42
C TYR A 218 -4.38 -6.46 -0.65
N LEU A 219 -4.97 -5.39 -1.20
CA LEU A 219 -4.45 -4.04 -1.08
C LEU A 219 -5.41 -3.20 -0.23
N TRP A 220 -4.85 -2.41 0.69
CA TRP A 220 -5.58 -1.39 1.41
C TRP A 220 -5.43 -0.06 0.69
N MET A 221 -6.54 0.51 0.23
CA MET A 221 -6.57 1.76 -0.51
C MET A 221 -7.05 2.88 0.40
N PHE A 222 -6.17 3.82 0.76
CA PHE A 222 -6.59 4.97 1.55
C PHE A 222 -7.09 6.08 0.63
N THR A 223 -8.35 6.49 0.81
CA THR A 223 -9.05 7.31 -0.17
C THR A 223 -9.63 8.58 0.42
N GLN A 224 -9.66 9.63 -0.39
CA GLN A 224 -10.38 10.86 -0.10
C GLN A 224 -11.86 10.78 -0.50
N LEU A 225 -12.49 9.67 -0.12
CA LEU A 225 -13.91 9.38 -0.28
C LEU A 225 -14.60 9.31 1.09
N GLY A 226 -15.92 9.17 1.09
CA GLY A 226 -16.71 9.13 2.32
C GLY A 226 -16.98 10.52 2.88
N SER A 227 -17.68 10.59 4.00
CA SER A 227 -18.05 11.88 4.63
C SER A 227 -16.87 12.58 5.28
N ASN A 228 -15.87 11.80 5.71
CA ASN A 228 -14.69 12.30 6.41
C ASN A 228 -13.44 12.32 5.51
N THR A 229 -13.53 11.84 4.26
CA THR A 229 -12.40 11.83 3.31
C THR A 229 -11.16 11.07 3.80
N VAL A 230 -11.36 10.13 4.72
CA VAL A 230 -10.33 9.28 5.36
C VAL A 230 -10.80 7.82 5.39
N ASP A 231 -11.33 7.35 4.26
CA ASP A 231 -11.84 5.98 4.14
C ASP A 231 -10.77 5.05 3.56
N ILE A 232 -10.47 3.96 4.24
CA ILE A 232 -9.70 2.82 3.73
C ILE A 232 -10.64 1.80 3.12
N TYR A 233 -10.34 1.32 1.92
CA TYR A 233 -11.08 0.25 1.23
C TYR A 233 -10.21 -0.96 0.97
N GLN A 234 -10.74 -2.16 1.21
CA GLN A 234 -10.07 -3.43 0.89
C GLN A 234 -10.28 -3.80 -0.58
N PHE A 235 -9.19 -3.96 -1.31
CA PHE A 235 -9.17 -4.43 -2.69
C PHE A 235 -8.60 -5.84 -2.75
N GLU A 236 -9.35 -6.79 -3.32
CA GLU A 236 -8.90 -8.16 -3.51
C GLU A 236 -8.11 -8.29 -4.80
N ILE A 237 -6.83 -8.66 -4.68
CA ILE A 237 -5.91 -8.75 -5.82
C ILE A 237 -6.37 -9.83 -6.81
N ALA A 238 -6.82 -10.99 -6.29
CA ALA A 238 -7.21 -12.14 -7.10
C ALA A 238 -8.43 -11.87 -8.00
N SER A 239 -9.45 -11.21 -7.45
CA SER A 239 -10.69 -10.88 -8.16
C SER A 239 -10.67 -9.50 -8.82
N GLN A 240 -9.66 -8.69 -8.49
CA GLN A 240 -9.50 -7.30 -8.92
C GLN A 240 -10.75 -6.45 -8.64
N THR A 241 -11.35 -6.60 -7.46
CA THR A 241 -12.49 -5.78 -7.04
C THR A 241 -12.40 -5.43 -5.56
N PHE A 242 -13.14 -4.39 -5.16
CA PHE A 242 -13.38 -4.15 -3.74
C PHE A 242 -14.23 -5.27 -3.15
N THR A 243 -13.85 -5.72 -1.95
CA THR A 243 -14.60 -6.76 -1.20
C THR A 243 -15.85 -6.19 -0.55
N GLY A 244 -15.89 -4.85 -0.36
CA GLY A 244 -16.90 -4.15 0.41
C GLY A 244 -16.50 -3.94 1.88
N VAL A 245 -15.33 -4.42 2.32
CA VAL A 245 -14.73 -4.04 3.61
C VAL A 245 -14.18 -2.63 3.50
N MET A 246 -14.55 -1.77 4.46
CA MET A 246 -14.05 -0.41 4.58
C MET A 246 -13.86 0.00 6.04
N HIS A 247 -13.01 0.99 6.27
CA HIS A 247 -12.81 1.61 7.58
C HIS A 247 -12.69 3.14 7.45
N ASP A 248 -13.40 3.88 8.29
CA ASP A 248 -13.37 5.35 8.35
C ASP A 248 -12.45 5.76 9.49
N CYS A 249 -11.27 6.30 9.15
CA CYS A 249 -10.20 6.60 10.10
C CYS A 249 -10.48 7.84 10.98
N SER A 250 -11.69 8.43 10.90
CA SER A 250 -12.09 9.53 11.77
C SER A 250 -12.31 9.13 13.24
N ASP A 251 -12.20 7.83 13.54
CA ASP A 251 -12.19 7.30 14.90
C ASP A 251 -10.85 7.50 15.62
N ALA A 252 -9.77 7.79 14.89
CA ALA A 252 -8.45 8.06 15.43
C ALA A 252 -8.46 9.18 16.48
N PRO A 253 -8.00 8.93 17.72
CA PRO A 253 -7.95 9.98 18.74
C PRO A 253 -7.07 11.16 18.30
N GLY A 254 -7.64 12.36 18.32
CA GLY A 254 -6.97 13.57 17.82
C GLY A 254 -7.35 13.95 16.39
N TYR A 255 -8.21 13.17 15.71
CA TYR A 255 -8.77 13.54 14.42
C TYR A 255 -9.53 14.88 14.50
N ASN A 256 -9.24 15.79 13.57
CA ASN A 256 -9.82 17.14 13.58
C ASN A 256 -10.22 17.68 12.19
N GLY A 257 -10.47 16.79 11.21
CA GLY A 257 -10.96 17.17 9.89
C GLY A 257 -9.90 17.21 8.79
N GLY A 258 -8.95 16.28 8.81
CA GLY A 258 -7.99 16.05 7.72
C GLY A 258 -8.56 15.18 6.59
N ILE A 259 -7.70 14.87 5.62
CA ILE A 259 -8.01 14.01 4.47
C ILE A 259 -6.97 12.90 4.35
N ALA A 260 -7.29 11.82 3.62
CA ALA A 260 -6.39 10.69 3.43
C ALA A 260 -5.04 11.09 2.80
N GLY A 261 -3.94 10.58 3.36
CA GLY A 261 -2.59 10.62 2.81
C GLY A 261 -2.11 9.22 2.39
N GLY A 262 -0.84 8.94 2.62
CA GLY A 262 -0.21 7.63 2.42
C GLY A 262 -0.62 6.61 3.48
N VAL A 263 -0.35 5.35 3.16
CA VAL A 263 -0.62 4.21 4.04
C VAL A 263 0.46 3.17 3.86
N ALA A 264 0.90 2.58 4.97
CA ALA A 264 1.89 1.52 5.00
C ALA A 264 1.42 0.37 5.88
N THR A 265 2.09 -0.77 5.79
CA THR A 265 1.82 -1.95 6.62
C THR A 265 3.11 -2.57 7.11
N TYR A 266 3.10 -3.08 8.34
CA TYR A 266 4.27 -3.71 8.95
C TYR A 266 3.88 -4.73 10.03
N ASP A 267 4.85 -5.56 10.45
CA ASP A 267 4.70 -6.46 11.60
C ASP A 267 5.05 -5.73 12.91
N ASN A 268 4.06 -5.52 13.77
CA ASN A 268 4.20 -4.92 15.08
C ASN A 268 4.32 -6.00 16.19
N GLY A 269 5.38 -6.81 16.12
CA GLY A 269 5.68 -7.79 17.16
C GLY A 269 4.68 -8.94 17.23
N GLY A 270 4.25 -9.46 16.08
CA GLY A 270 3.25 -10.52 15.98
C GLY A 270 1.84 -10.03 15.62
N MET A 271 1.68 -8.74 15.31
CA MET A 271 0.41 -8.15 14.90
C MET A 271 0.61 -7.32 13.64
N PHE A 272 -0.01 -7.74 12.55
CA PHE A 272 0.06 -7.05 11.27
C PHE A 272 -0.71 -5.75 11.41
N THR A 273 -0.04 -4.64 11.17
CA THR A 273 -0.53 -3.31 11.51
C THR A 273 -0.45 -2.40 10.30
N LEU A 274 -1.49 -1.61 10.09
CA LEU A 274 -1.56 -0.59 9.05
C LEU A 274 -1.32 0.79 9.65
N LEU A 275 -0.37 1.54 9.10
CA LEU A 275 -0.16 2.95 9.38
C LEU A 275 -0.94 3.79 8.36
N ALA A 276 -1.76 4.73 8.83
CA ALA A 276 -2.45 5.69 7.98
C ALA A 276 -2.04 7.12 8.38
N ASP A 277 -1.66 7.93 7.38
CA ASP A 277 -1.36 9.35 7.58
C ASP A 277 -2.55 10.23 7.18
N ILE A 278 -3.18 10.87 8.16
CA ILE A 278 -4.25 11.83 7.95
C ILE A 278 -3.65 13.23 7.82
N GLN A 279 -3.86 13.85 6.66
CA GLN A 279 -3.38 15.19 6.28
C GLN A 279 -4.13 16.33 7.01
N GLN A 280 -4.05 16.35 8.33
CA GLN A 280 -4.44 17.47 9.19
C GLN A 280 -3.23 18.32 9.61
N ASP A 281 -3.43 19.31 10.50
CA ASP A 281 -2.37 20.21 10.96
C ASP A 281 -2.24 20.17 12.50
N PRO A 282 -1.17 19.57 13.04
CA PRO A 282 -0.18 18.73 12.34
C PRO A 282 -0.82 17.43 11.81
N ASN A 283 -0.12 16.74 10.88
CA ASN A 283 -0.54 15.41 10.40
C ASN A 283 -0.77 14.45 11.58
N LEU A 284 -1.74 13.55 11.44
CA LEU A 284 -2.07 12.54 12.44
C LEU A 284 -1.79 11.16 11.85
N ILE A 285 -0.83 10.46 12.45
CA ILE A 285 -0.52 9.07 12.10
C ILE A 285 -1.25 8.18 13.08
N VAL A 286 -1.96 7.18 12.56
CA VAL A 286 -2.68 6.16 13.35
C VAL A 286 -2.28 4.78 12.88
N ALA A 287 -2.10 3.87 13.84
CA ALA A 287 -1.76 2.47 13.62
C ALA A 287 -2.97 1.59 13.97
N TYR A 288 -3.46 0.83 12.98
CA TYR A 288 -4.59 -0.09 13.12
C TYR A 288 -4.11 -1.55 13.06
N GLU A 289 -4.50 -2.35 14.03
CA GLU A 289 -4.29 -3.80 14.02
C GLU A 289 -5.19 -4.44 12.96
N LEU A 290 -4.60 -5.25 12.08
CA LEU A 290 -5.30 -5.93 11.00
C LEU A 290 -5.53 -7.40 11.29
N ALA A 291 -4.44 -8.13 11.54
CA ALA A 291 -4.47 -9.58 11.76
C ALA A 291 -3.24 -10.03 12.56
N PRO A 292 -3.32 -11.08 13.40
CA PRO A 292 -2.14 -11.65 14.03
C PRO A 292 -1.12 -12.14 13.00
N VAL A 293 0.14 -11.75 13.17
CA VAL A 293 1.28 -12.40 12.53
C VAL A 293 1.60 -13.62 13.38
N HIS A 294 1.13 -14.79 12.98
CA HIS A 294 1.25 -16.00 13.78
C HIS A 294 2.73 -16.42 13.97
N ALA A 295 3.28 -16.22 15.19
CA ALA A 295 4.63 -16.66 15.59
C ALA A 295 4.80 -18.21 15.67
N GLU A 296 3.70 -18.97 15.58
CA GLU A 296 3.71 -20.45 15.48
C GLU A 296 3.89 -20.97 14.03
N GLN A 297 4.42 -20.14 13.12
CA GLN A 297 4.94 -20.59 11.82
C GLN A 297 6.41 -21.07 11.85
N LEU A 298 6.95 -21.42 13.03
CA LEU A 298 8.19 -22.20 13.16
C LEU A 298 8.06 -23.68 12.78
N ASN A 299 6.85 -24.17 12.47
CA ASN A 299 6.55 -25.12 11.38
C ASN A 299 5.04 -25.49 11.35
N PRO A 300 4.42 -25.53 10.17
CA PRO A 300 3.75 -24.33 9.60
C PRO A 300 2.53 -24.66 8.70
N PRO A 301 1.96 -23.63 8.06
CA PRO A 301 1.67 -23.68 6.64
C PRO A 301 2.61 -22.71 5.91
N VAL A 302 3.69 -23.16 5.25
CA VAL A 302 4.42 -22.25 4.33
C VAL A 302 3.49 -21.92 3.17
N ALA A 303 2.89 -20.74 3.21
CA ALA A 303 2.57 -20.09 1.97
C ALA A 303 3.89 -19.65 1.34
N PRO A 304 4.16 -20.16 0.16
CA PRO A 304 4.41 -19.31 -0.97
C PRO A 304 3.29 -19.62 -1.97
N PHE A 305 2.47 -18.63 -2.28
CA PHE A 305 1.34 -18.85 -3.17
C PHE A 305 1.21 -17.77 -4.26
N SER A 306 2.25 -17.02 -4.63
CA SER A 306 2.21 -16.32 -5.93
C SER A 306 3.34 -16.72 -6.87
N ALA A 307 4.55 -16.99 -6.35
CA ALA A 307 5.60 -17.65 -7.14
C ALA A 307 5.43 -19.18 -7.15
N PHE A 308 4.97 -19.72 -6.03
CA PHE A 308 4.89 -21.15 -5.84
C PHE A 308 3.50 -21.74 -6.07
N ILE A 309 2.42 -20.96 -6.17
CA ILE A 309 1.14 -21.42 -6.76
C ILE A 309 1.36 -21.83 -8.21
N PRO A 310 1.88 -20.94 -9.09
CA PRO A 310 2.02 -21.28 -10.50
C PRO A 310 3.01 -22.42 -10.67
N ALA A 311 4.14 -22.42 -9.94
CA ALA A 311 5.10 -23.51 -10.00
C ALA A 311 4.61 -24.82 -9.35
N ARG A 312 3.82 -24.78 -8.26
CA ARG A 312 3.17 -25.97 -7.68
C ARG A 312 2.11 -26.52 -8.63
N TYR A 313 1.28 -25.68 -9.24
CA TYR A 313 0.32 -26.10 -10.26
C TYR A 313 1.04 -26.61 -11.52
N ALA A 314 2.16 -26.03 -11.92
CA ALA A 314 2.97 -26.51 -13.04
C ALA A 314 3.60 -27.88 -12.73
N HIS A 315 4.19 -28.06 -11.54
CA HIS A 315 4.73 -29.35 -11.11
C HIS A 315 3.64 -30.39 -10.91
N LEU A 316 2.48 -30.03 -10.35
CA LEU A 316 1.34 -30.93 -10.19
C LEU A 316 0.74 -31.34 -11.55
N ALA A 317 0.60 -30.39 -12.49
CA ALA A 317 0.17 -30.68 -13.85
C ALA A 317 1.17 -31.62 -14.54
N ARG A 318 2.48 -31.35 -14.44
CA ARG A 318 3.55 -32.22 -14.96
C ARG A 318 3.49 -33.63 -14.36
N VAL A 319 3.40 -33.76 -13.03
CA VAL A 319 3.29 -35.06 -12.34
C VAL A 319 2.02 -35.81 -12.77
N THR A 320 0.88 -35.11 -12.89
CA THR A 320 -0.39 -35.73 -13.32
C THR A 320 -0.31 -36.24 -14.75
N THR A 321 0.30 -35.47 -15.66
CA THR A 321 0.55 -35.88 -17.04
C THR A 321 1.49 -37.08 -17.11
N LEU A 322 2.65 -37.02 -16.45
CA LEU A 322 3.62 -38.11 -16.43
C LEU A 322 3.04 -39.40 -15.82
N LEU A 323 2.25 -39.28 -14.74
CA LEU A 323 1.60 -40.43 -14.11
C LEU A 323 0.56 -41.05 -15.05
N ALA A 324 -0.17 -40.24 -15.83
CA ALA A 324 -1.09 -40.74 -16.84
C ALA A 324 -0.36 -41.47 -17.98
N GLU A 325 0.80 -40.96 -18.41
CA GLU A 325 1.66 -41.58 -19.42
C GLU A 325 2.25 -42.91 -18.92
N VAL A 326 2.85 -42.92 -17.72
CA VAL A 326 3.35 -44.14 -17.07
C VAL A 326 2.23 -45.17 -16.95
N ARG A 327 1.06 -44.80 -16.40
CA ARG A 327 -0.09 -45.72 -16.27
C ARG A 327 -0.60 -46.26 -17.59
N ALA A 328 -0.47 -45.50 -18.69
CA ALA A 328 -0.84 -45.97 -20.02
C ALA A 328 0.16 -46.99 -20.60
N MET A 329 1.41 -47.01 -20.10
CA MET A 329 2.48 -47.93 -20.51
C MET A 329 2.55 -49.20 -19.66
N LEU A 330 1.98 -49.20 -18.45
CA LEU A 330 1.98 -50.35 -17.56
C LEU A 330 1.08 -51.48 -18.08
N SER A 331 1.59 -52.72 -18.02
CA SER A 331 0.79 -53.93 -18.16
C SER A 331 0.08 -54.31 -16.85
N ASP A 332 -0.89 -55.22 -16.93
CA ASP A 332 -1.63 -55.73 -15.74
C ASP A 332 -0.72 -56.37 -14.67
N ASP A 333 0.50 -56.81 -15.05
CA ASP A 333 1.54 -57.30 -14.16
C ASP A 333 2.65 -56.24 -14.04
N VAL A 334 2.59 -55.43 -12.98
CA VAL A 334 3.54 -54.33 -12.71
C VAL A 334 4.75 -54.89 -11.97
N PRO A 335 5.98 -54.76 -12.49
CA PRO A 335 7.19 -55.20 -11.81
C PRO A 335 7.34 -54.57 -10.42
N GLU A 336 7.90 -55.32 -9.47
CA GLU A 336 7.97 -54.93 -8.05
C GLU A 336 8.80 -53.65 -7.82
N ASP A 337 9.84 -53.42 -8.63
CA ASP A 337 10.66 -52.21 -8.66
C ASP A 337 9.90 -50.99 -9.22
N VAL A 338 9.09 -51.22 -10.25
CA VAL A 338 8.19 -50.20 -10.82
C VAL A 338 7.10 -49.84 -9.81
N GLN A 339 6.51 -50.83 -9.14
CA GLN A 339 5.49 -50.60 -8.11
C GLN A 339 6.07 -49.86 -6.90
N ALA A 340 7.28 -50.22 -6.45
CA ALA A 340 7.96 -49.51 -5.36
C ALA A 340 8.22 -48.03 -5.71
N THR A 341 8.58 -47.74 -6.96
CA THR A 341 8.77 -46.36 -7.45
C THR A 341 7.44 -45.59 -7.47
N LEU A 342 6.34 -46.24 -7.87
CA LEU A 342 5.00 -45.63 -7.85
C LEU A 342 4.52 -45.34 -6.42
N ASP A 343 4.80 -46.24 -5.48
CA ASP A 343 4.48 -46.07 -4.06
C ASP A 343 5.29 -44.90 -3.45
N GLU A 344 6.55 -44.74 -3.84
CA GLU A 344 7.40 -43.60 -3.46
C GLU A 344 6.87 -42.28 -4.04
N VAL A 345 6.44 -42.28 -5.31
CA VAL A 345 5.78 -41.13 -5.95
C VAL A 345 4.49 -40.76 -5.21
N GLU A 346 3.65 -41.73 -4.85
CA GLU A 346 2.40 -41.49 -4.10
C GLU A 346 2.69 -40.93 -2.70
N MET A 347 3.75 -41.40 -2.04
CA MET A 347 4.23 -40.84 -0.78
C MET A 347 4.62 -39.37 -0.92
N HIS A 348 5.37 -39.01 -1.96
CA HIS A 348 5.74 -37.62 -2.22
C HIS A 348 4.52 -36.73 -2.55
N VAL A 349 3.57 -37.22 -3.35
CA VAL A 349 2.32 -36.50 -3.66
C VAL A 349 1.45 -36.32 -2.40
N SER A 350 1.38 -37.34 -1.56
CA SER A 350 0.67 -37.29 -0.27
C SER A 350 1.31 -36.28 0.69
N ASN A 351 2.64 -36.31 0.83
CA ASN A 351 3.41 -35.33 1.60
C ASN A 351 3.20 -33.89 1.09
N ALA A 352 3.18 -33.70 -0.23
CA ALA A 352 2.94 -32.41 -0.87
C ALA A 352 1.49 -31.90 -0.71
N SER A 353 0.53 -32.81 -0.48
CA SER A 353 -0.89 -32.49 -0.32
C SER A 353 -1.26 -32.25 1.15
N ALA A 354 -0.60 -32.97 2.07
CA ALA A 354 -0.82 -32.86 3.51
C ALA A 354 -0.05 -31.70 4.14
N THR A 355 1.03 -31.25 3.50
CA THR A 355 1.79 -30.09 3.95
C THR A 355 1.12 -28.82 3.47
N ALA A 356 1.08 -27.84 4.36
CA ALA A 356 0.78 -26.50 3.97
C ALA A 356 2.07 -25.70 3.70
N ASN A 357 3.26 -26.35 3.66
CA ASN A 357 4.53 -25.75 3.27
C ASN A 357 4.80 -25.87 1.77
N THR A 358 4.71 -24.82 0.94
CA THR A 358 4.92 -25.04 -0.51
C THR A 358 6.35 -25.04 -1.02
N ILE A 359 7.36 -24.59 -0.28
CA ILE A 359 8.75 -24.89 -0.68
C ILE A 359 8.95 -26.41 -0.58
N TYR A 360 8.50 -27.01 0.52
CA TYR A 360 8.50 -28.45 0.72
C TYR A 360 7.58 -29.16 -0.28
N ALA A 361 6.34 -28.69 -0.49
CA ALA A 361 5.42 -29.31 -1.45
C ALA A 361 5.97 -29.28 -2.89
N GLN A 362 6.65 -28.20 -3.29
CA GLN A 362 7.31 -28.15 -4.58
C GLN A 362 8.49 -29.08 -4.68
N ASP A 363 9.34 -29.15 -3.66
CA ASP A 363 10.46 -30.09 -3.65
C ASP A 363 9.99 -31.54 -3.73
N GLN A 364 8.90 -31.88 -3.02
CA GLN A 364 8.24 -33.18 -3.10
C GLN A 364 7.66 -33.46 -4.51
N LEU A 365 6.97 -32.50 -5.13
CA LEU A 365 6.43 -32.66 -6.49
C LEU A 365 7.51 -32.67 -7.58
N ARG A 366 8.62 -31.93 -7.39
CA ARG A 366 9.80 -31.97 -8.26
C ARG A 366 10.44 -33.36 -8.21
N THR A 367 10.66 -33.87 -7.00
CA THR A 367 11.20 -35.23 -6.77
C THR A 367 10.29 -36.30 -7.38
N ALA A 368 8.98 -36.21 -7.17
CA ALA A 368 8.01 -37.12 -7.79
C ALA A 368 8.07 -37.07 -9.33
N GLY A 369 8.21 -35.88 -9.92
CA GLY A 369 8.38 -35.71 -11.36
C GLY A 369 9.69 -36.32 -11.88
N GLU A 370 10.80 -36.17 -11.17
CA GLU A 370 12.10 -36.77 -11.52
C GLU A 370 12.06 -38.30 -11.46
N LEU A 371 11.40 -38.88 -10.46
CA LEU A 371 11.18 -40.32 -10.36
C LEU A 371 10.34 -40.84 -11.54
N LEU A 372 9.26 -40.15 -11.90
CA LEU A 372 8.43 -40.51 -13.04
C LEU A 372 9.16 -40.38 -14.37
N GLU A 373 9.97 -39.36 -14.57
CA GLU A 373 10.78 -39.21 -15.80
C GLU A 373 11.84 -40.30 -15.93
N ASN A 374 12.53 -40.62 -14.83
CA ASN A 374 13.48 -41.72 -14.80
C ASN A 374 12.79 -43.06 -15.08
N LEU A 375 11.62 -43.28 -14.47
CA LEU A 375 10.83 -44.48 -14.68
C LEU A 375 10.37 -44.59 -16.15
N LEU A 376 9.84 -43.50 -16.72
CA LEU A 376 9.37 -43.44 -18.11
C LEU A 376 10.51 -43.61 -19.13
N ALA A 377 11.74 -43.29 -18.75
CA ALA A 377 12.93 -43.60 -19.56
C ALA A 377 13.34 -45.09 -19.51
N THR A 378 12.79 -45.87 -18.57
CA THR A 378 13.11 -47.29 -18.35
C THR A 378 11.96 -48.25 -18.67
N LEU A 379 10.73 -47.76 -18.73
CA LEU A 379 9.54 -48.44 -19.27
C LEU A 379 9.55 -48.43 -20.79
#